data_AF-A0A7W1D413-F1
#
_entry.id   AF-A0A7W1D413-F1
#
_cell.length_a   1.000
_cell.length_b   1.000
_cell.length_c   1.000
_cell.angle_alpha   90.00
_cell.angle_beta   90.00
_cell.angle_gamma   90.00
#
_symmetry.space_group_name_H-M   'P 1'
#
loop_
_entity.id
_entity.type
_entity.pdbx_description
1 polymer ?
#
loop_
_entity_poly.entity_id
_entity_poly.type
_entity_poly.pdbx_seq_one_letter_code
_entity_poly.pdbx_strand_id
1 'polypeptide(L)'
;MRYWLGPETIQQPNQVYPIKYETLRLEPLRVLDDLLRWLGEEVDYEVIVEAVNNNTVEKMRTKEDQEAAGKHFSQAKNPHFRFVDEGTTRGWPEKLNAEQRTAMEGQFGQILRRLDYPLSVRM
;
A
#
# COMPACT_ATOMS: atom_id res chain seq x y z
N MET A 1 -26.42 7.28 3.25
CA MET A 1 -25.11 6.61 3.20
C MET A 1 -24.45 7.07 1.90
N ARG A 2 -23.48 7.99 1.96
CA ARG A 2 -22.75 8.47 0.78
C ARG A 2 -21.69 7.42 0.44
N TYR A 3 -21.71 6.93 -0.80
CA TYR A 3 -20.68 6.02 -1.30
C TYR A 3 -19.60 6.87 -1.95
N TRP A 4 -18.34 6.68 -1.55
CA TRP A 4 -17.18 7.37 -2.13
C TRP A 4 -16.91 7.01 -3.61
N LEU A 5 -17.58 5.95 -4.11
CA LEU A 5 -17.63 5.57 -5.54
C LEU A 5 -18.86 6.15 -6.26
N GLY A 6 -19.60 7.05 -5.62
CA GLY A 6 -20.77 7.68 -6.20
C GLY A 6 -20.39 8.60 -7.37
N PRO A 7 -21.24 8.70 -8.41
CA PRO A 7 -20.99 9.59 -9.54
C PRO A 7 -20.89 11.07 -9.13
N GLU A 8 -21.39 11.43 -7.94
CA GLU A 8 -21.29 12.76 -7.36
C GLU A 8 -19.96 13.07 -6.64
N THR A 9 -19.14 12.06 -6.34
CA THR A 9 -17.78 12.25 -5.76
C THR A 9 -16.72 12.42 -6.84
N ILE A 10 -16.97 11.89 -8.05
CA ILE A 10 -16.05 11.97 -9.19
C ILE A 10 -16.37 13.23 -10.00
N GLN A 11 -15.66 14.33 -9.72
CA GLN A 11 -15.88 15.62 -10.41
C GLN A 11 -15.54 15.57 -11.91
N GLN A 12 -14.70 14.64 -12.35
CA GLN A 12 -14.40 14.40 -13.76
C GLN A 12 -14.23 12.90 -14.05
N PRO A 13 -14.84 12.36 -15.12
CA PRO A 13 -14.55 10.99 -15.54
C PRO A 13 -13.04 10.86 -15.80
N ASN A 14 -12.42 9.83 -15.23
CA ASN A 14 -10.98 9.48 -15.35
C ASN A 14 -10.00 10.18 -14.38
N GLN A 15 -10.47 10.73 -13.26
CA GLN A 15 -9.55 11.18 -12.20
C GLN A 15 -8.97 10.00 -11.41
N VAL A 16 -7.63 9.97 -11.30
CA VAL A 16 -6.87 8.96 -10.55
C VAL A 16 -5.93 9.67 -9.59
N TYR A 17 -5.91 9.24 -8.33
CA TYR A 17 -4.97 9.71 -7.30
C TYR A 17 -3.91 8.65 -7.02
N PRO A 18 -2.74 8.69 -7.66
CA PRO A 18 -1.71 7.69 -7.45
C PRO A 18 -1.04 7.86 -6.08
N ILE A 19 -0.99 6.78 -5.30
CA ILE A 19 -0.30 6.72 -4.01
C ILE A 19 0.84 5.73 -4.11
N LYS A 20 2.07 6.17 -3.79
CA LYS A 20 3.20 5.26 -3.61
C LYS A 20 3.10 4.57 -2.25
N TYR A 21 3.26 3.25 -2.23
CA TYR A 21 3.22 2.47 -1.00
C TYR A 21 4.25 2.94 0.02
N GLU A 22 5.44 3.31 -0.44
CA GLU A 22 6.53 3.83 0.40
C GLU A 22 6.12 5.13 1.11
N THR A 23 5.45 6.04 0.38
CA THR A 23 4.96 7.30 0.96
C THR A 23 3.84 7.03 1.96
N LEU A 24 2.90 6.14 1.63
CA LEU A 24 1.85 5.70 2.56
C LEU A 24 2.45 5.12 3.85
N ARG A 25 3.54 4.34 3.75
CA ARG A 25 4.18 3.74 4.92
C ARG A 25 4.90 4.77 5.79
N LEU A 26 5.53 5.77 5.17
CA LEU A 26 6.29 6.81 5.86
C LEU A 26 5.37 7.85 6.51
N GLU A 27 4.31 8.26 5.82
CA GLU A 27 3.45 9.39 6.21
C GLU A 27 1.95 9.03 6.09
N PRO A 28 1.47 8.00 6.79
CA PRO A 28 0.12 7.46 6.59
C PRO A 28 -0.99 8.48 6.88
N LEU A 29 -0.81 9.33 7.90
CA LEU A 29 -1.77 10.38 8.26
C LEU A 29 -1.91 11.40 7.14
N ARG A 30 -0.79 11.91 6.63
CA ARG A 30 -0.80 12.90 5.55
C ARG A 30 -1.41 12.30 4.28
N VAL A 31 -1.01 11.09 3.91
CA VAL A 31 -1.53 10.43 2.71
C VAL A 31 -3.04 10.19 2.81
N LEU A 32 -3.56 9.81 3.98
CA LEU A 32 -5.00 9.62 4.18
C LEU A 32 -5.75 10.96 4.14
N ASP A 33 -5.24 12.00 4.79
CA ASP A 33 -5.82 13.36 4.74
C ASP A 33 -5.86 13.88 3.29
N ASP A 34 -4.74 13.81 2.57
CA ASP A 34 -4.65 14.23 1.17
C ASP A 34 -5.65 13.47 0.27
N LEU A 35 -5.79 12.15 0.48
CA LEU A 35 -6.75 11.34 -0.25
C LEU A 35 -8.20 11.73 0.05
N LEU A 36 -8.56 11.95 1.31
CA LEU A 36 -9.92 12.35 1.71
C LEU A 36 -10.27 13.71 1.14
N ARG A 37 -9.36 14.69 1.20
CA ARG A 37 -9.53 15.99 0.55
C ARG A 37 -9.66 15.87 -0.96
N TRP A 38 -8.88 15.00 -1.59
CA TRP A 38 -9.01 14.73 -3.02
C TRP A 38 -10.37 14.13 -3.39
N LEU A 39 -10.93 13.29 -2.52
CA LEU A 39 -12.30 12.76 -2.63
C LEU A 39 -13.38 13.81 -2.28
N GLY A 40 -13.01 15.02 -1.84
CA GLY A 40 -13.94 16.06 -1.44
C GLY A 40 -14.58 15.82 -0.06
N GLU A 41 -13.96 14.99 0.78
CA GLU A 41 -14.42 14.70 2.14
C GLU A 41 -13.61 15.51 3.15
N GLU A 42 -14.31 16.19 4.06
CA GLU A 42 -13.72 16.85 5.23
C GLU A 42 -13.97 15.96 6.45
N VAL A 43 -12.88 15.44 7.04
CA VAL A 43 -12.93 14.50 8.15
C VAL A 43 -12.07 15.02 9.29
N ASP A 44 -12.58 14.91 10.51
CA ASP A 44 -11.86 15.33 11.72
C ASP A 44 -10.52 14.57 11.86
N TYR A 45 -9.49 15.30 12.29
CA TYR A 45 -8.13 14.76 12.40
C TYR A 45 -8.06 13.55 13.33
N GLU A 46 -8.81 13.54 14.43
CA GLU A 46 -8.89 12.43 15.37
C GLU A 46 -9.42 11.16 14.72
N VAL A 47 -10.38 11.28 13.81
CA VAL A 47 -10.94 10.14 13.06
C VAL A 47 -9.91 9.59 12.07
N ILE A 48 -9.14 10.47 11.41
CA ILE A 48 -8.03 10.06 10.54
C ILE A 48 -6.96 9.30 11.34
N VAL A 49 -6.60 9.80 12.52
CA VAL A 49 -5.65 9.15 13.43
C VAL A 49 -6.15 7.77 13.85
N GLU A 50 -7.42 7.65 14.25
CA GLU A 50 -8.02 6.37 14.60
C GLU A 50 -8.00 5.39 13.42
N ALA A 51 -8.38 5.86 12.23
CA ALA A 51 -8.39 5.05 11.02
C ALA A 51 -6.99 4.50 10.68
N VAL A 52 -5.95 5.34 10.73
CA VAL A 52 -4.56 4.90 10.53
C VAL A 52 -4.14 3.88 11.59
N ASN A 53 -4.42 4.18 12.87
CA ASN A 53 -4.12 3.28 13.97
C ASN A 53 -4.87 1.95 13.89
N ASN A 54 -6.02 1.88 13.22
CA ASN A 54 -6.81 0.67 13.01
C ASN A 54 -6.38 -0.16 11.79
N ASN A 55 -5.45 0.36 10.98
CA ASN A 55 -4.95 -0.26 9.76
C ASN A 55 -3.43 -0.50 9.78
N THR A 56 -2.84 -0.66 10.97
CA THR A 56 -1.45 -1.13 11.08
C THR A 56 -1.33 -2.58 10.63
N VAL A 57 -0.11 -3.01 10.27
CA VAL A 57 0.19 -4.39 9.85
C VAL A 57 -0.23 -5.38 10.94
N GLU A 58 0.04 -5.08 12.20
CA GLU A 58 -0.29 -5.91 13.35
C GLU A 58 -1.81 -6.08 13.52
N LYS A 59 -2.57 -4.99 13.38
CA LYS A 59 -4.03 -5.06 13.44
C LYS A 59 -4.62 -5.76 12.22
N MET A 60 -4.07 -5.55 11.03
CA MET A 60 -4.48 -6.28 9.84
C MET A 60 -4.23 -7.78 9.97
N ARG A 61 -3.08 -8.19 10.54
CA ARG A 61 -2.80 -9.59 10.87
C ARG A 61 -3.76 -10.15 11.90
N THR A 62 -4.09 -9.38 12.93
CA THR A 62 -5.07 -9.80 13.94
C THR A 62 -6.44 -10.03 13.30
N LYS A 63 -6.87 -9.15 12.38
CA LYS A 63 -8.10 -9.33 11.59
C LYS A 63 -8.00 -10.57 10.70
N GLU A 64 -6.87 -10.78 10.02
CA GLU A 64 -6.62 -11.99 9.22
C GLU A 64 -6.72 -13.27 10.06
N ASP A 65 -6.08 -13.31 11.24
CA ASP A 65 -6.08 -14.47 12.14
C ASP A 65 -7.50 -14.75 12.68
N GLN A 66 -8.29 -13.70 12.98
CA GLN A 66 -9.68 -13.80 13.42
C GLN A 66 -10.61 -14.30 12.31
N GLU A 67 -10.46 -13.78 11.09
CA GLU A 67 -11.31 -14.12 9.94
C GLU A 67 -10.88 -15.42 9.23
N ALA A 68 -9.63 -15.86 9.41
CA ALA A 68 -9.17 -17.17 8.98
C ALA A 68 -9.95 -18.31 9.66
N ALA A 69 -10.47 -18.06 10.88
CA ALA A 69 -11.39 -18.96 11.56
C ALA A 69 -12.81 -18.96 10.96
N GLY A 70 -13.15 -17.94 10.14
CA GLY A 70 -14.51 -17.64 9.73
C GLY A 70 -14.71 -17.46 8.22
N LYS A 71 -14.20 -18.34 7.35
CA LYS A 71 -14.57 -18.47 5.89
C LYS A 71 -14.62 -17.21 4.99
N HIS A 72 -14.39 -16.00 5.49
CA HIS A 72 -14.55 -14.74 4.75
C HIS A 72 -13.23 -14.24 4.16
N PHE A 73 -12.11 -14.76 4.65
CA PHE A 73 -10.81 -14.53 4.01
C PHE A 73 -10.54 -15.60 2.94
N SER A 74 -10.07 -15.15 1.77
CA SER A 74 -9.51 -16.07 0.77
C SER A 74 -8.32 -16.75 1.41
N GLN A 75 -8.48 -18.01 1.81
CA GLN A 75 -7.37 -18.80 2.33
C GLN A 75 -6.25 -18.76 1.29
N ALA A 76 -5.05 -18.35 1.72
CA ALA A 76 -3.88 -18.45 0.87
C ALA A 76 -3.80 -19.90 0.35
N LYS A 77 -3.63 -20.06 -0.98
CA LYS A 77 -3.51 -21.40 -1.60
C LYS A 77 -2.41 -22.25 -0.96
N ASN A 78 -1.45 -21.58 -0.31
CA ASN A 78 -0.43 -22.21 0.50
C ASN A 78 -0.62 -21.79 1.98
N PRO A 79 -0.88 -22.74 2.90
CA PRO A 79 -1.09 -22.45 4.31
C PRO A 79 0.17 -21.91 5.03
N HIS A 80 1.33 -21.96 4.37
CA HIS A 80 2.57 -21.38 4.89
C HIS A 80 2.74 -19.89 4.57
N PHE A 81 1.83 -19.29 3.80
CA PHE A 81 1.89 -17.88 3.43
C PHE A 81 0.73 -17.10 4.04
N ARG A 82 1.06 -15.99 4.69
CA ARG A 82 0.07 -15.00 5.13
C ARG A 82 -0.29 -14.08 3.98
N PHE A 83 -1.52 -13.58 3.99
CA PHE A 83 -1.93 -12.49 3.12
C PHE A 83 -1.29 -11.17 3.60
N VAL A 84 -1.33 -10.91 4.93
CA VAL A 84 -0.66 -9.75 5.53
C VAL A 84 0.73 -10.17 6.02
N ASP A 85 1.70 -10.11 5.09
CA ASP A 85 3.10 -10.41 5.37
C ASP A 85 3.81 -9.24 6.12
N GLU A 86 5.08 -8.97 5.88
CA GLU A 86 5.91 -8.05 6.69
C GLU A 86 5.53 -6.57 6.59
N GLY A 87 4.87 -6.14 5.49
CA GLY A 87 4.56 -4.72 5.26
C GLY A 87 5.81 -3.81 5.21
N THR A 88 6.93 -4.38 4.76
CA THR A 88 8.23 -3.71 4.66
C THR A 88 8.36 -2.99 3.33
N THR A 89 8.91 -1.78 3.37
CA THR A 89 9.42 -1.10 2.17
C THR A 89 10.81 -1.65 1.89
N ARG A 90 11.13 -1.97 0.63
CA ARG A 90 12.45 -2.52 0.23
C ARG A 90 12.78 -3.91 0.80
N GLY A 91 11.82 -4.82 0.92
CA GLY A 91 12.12 -6.22 1.27
C GLY A 91 12.79 -7.04 0.14
N TRP A 92 12.74 -6.55 -1.10
CA TRP A 92 13.28 -7.28 -2.26
C TRP A 92 14.81 -7.31 -2.37
N PRO A 93 15.59 -6.24 -2.05
CA PRO A 93 17.05 -6.30 -2.17
C PRO A 93 17.68 -7.33 -1.24
N GLU A 94 17.05 -7.59 -0.10
CA GLU A 94 17.50 -8.59 0.89
C GLU A 94 17.20 -10.02 0.45
N LYS A 95 16.15 -10.22 -0.36
CA LYS A 95 15.73 -11.54 -0.85
C LYS A 95 16.43 -11.94 -2.16
N LEU A 96 16.95 -10.98 -2.91
CA LEU A 96 17.66 -11.22 -4.17
C LEU A 96 19.17 -11.31 -3.95
N ASN A 97 19.84 -12.18 -4.68
CA ASN A 97 21.31 -12.19 -4.74
C ASN A 97 21.83 -11.08 -5.68
N ALA A 98 23.15 -10.86 -5.70
CA ALA A 98 23.76 -9.77 -6.48
C ALA A 98 23.53 -9.90 -8.00
N GLU A 99 23.58 -11.12 -8.54
CA GLU A 99 23.35 -11.39 -9.96
C GLU A 99 21.90 -11.08 -10.36
N GLN A 100 20.93 -11.51 -9.54
CA GLN A 100 19.51 -11.24 -9.74
C GLN A 100 19.19 -9.75 -9.69
N ARG A 101 19.78 -9.01 -8.73
CA ARG A 101 19.63 -7.55 -8.66
C ARG A 101 20.19 -6.87 -9.91
N THR A 102 21.38 -7.29 -10.35
CA THR A 102 22.03 -6.73 -11.55
C THR A 102 21.21 -7.01 -12.80
N ALA A 103 20.68 -8.22 -12.96
CA ALA A 103 19.81 -8.59 -14.08
C ALA A 103 18.51 -7.77 -14.08
N MET A 104 17.86 -7.66 -12.91
CA MET A 104 16.63 -6.87 -12.76
C MET A 104 16.86 -5.39 -13.08
N GLU A 105 17.94 -4.80 -12.59
CA GLU A 105 18.25 -3.39 -12.82
C GLU A 105 18.74 -3.12 -14.24
N GLY A 106 19.43 -4.08 -14.87
CA GLY A 106 19.76 -4.01 -16.29
C GLY A 106 18.52 -3.97 -17.18
N GLN A 107 17.50 -4.75 -16.83
CA GLN A 107 16.26 -4.85 -17.60
C GLN A 107 15.25 -3.72 -17.29
N PHE A 108 15.12 -3.33 -16.02
CA PHE A 108 14.05 -2.43 -15.55
C PHE A 108 14.57 -1.15 -14.90
N GLY A 109 15.88 -0.92 -14.82
CA GLY A 109 16.46 0.22 -14.11
C GLY A 109 16.01 1.58 -14.65
N GLN A 110 15.70 1.69 -15.95
CA GLN A 110 15.17 2.93 -16.53
C GLN A 110 13.75 3.25 -16.00
N ILE A 111 12.86 2.26 -15.95
CA ILE A 111 11.49 2.47 -15.45
C ILE A 111 11.50 2.69 -13.93
N LEU A 112 12.34 1.95 -13.20
CA LEU A 112 12.51 2.15 -11.76
C LEU A 112 12.99 3.57 -11.45
N ARG A 113 13.99 4.09 -12.18
CA ARG A 113 14.42 5.49 -12.05
C ARG A 113 13.33 6.49 -12.37
N ARG A 114 12.57 6.28 -13.46
CA ARG A 114 11.44 7.16 -13.82
C ARG A 114 10.36 7.21 -12.75
N LEU A 115 10.16 6.11 -12.03
CA LEU A 115 9.19 6.00 -10.94
C LEU A 115 9.80 6.38 -9.57
N ASP A 116 11.07 6.81 -9.55
CA ASP A 116 11.82 7.19 -8.34
C ASP A 116 11.93 6.04 -7.32
N TYR A 117 12.15 4.82 -7.84
CA TYR A 117 12.55 3.67 -7.04
C TYR A 117 14.08 3.60 -6.93
N PRO A 118 14.61 3.23 -5.75
CA PRO A 118 16.04 3.12 -5.53
C PRO A 118 16.63 1.96 -6.36
N LEU A 119 17.79 2.20 -6.96
CA LEU A 119 18.62 1.16 -7.58
C LEU A 119 19.76 0.79 -6.63
N SER A 120 20.11 -0.50 -6.59
CA SER A 120 21.24 -1.02 -5.83
C SER A 120 22.57 -0.78 -6.52
N VAL A 121 22.58 -0.70 -7.86
CA VAL A 121 23.75 -0.34 -8.65
C VAL A 121 23.71 1.15 -8.98
N ARG A 122 24.68 1.91 -8.48
CA ARG A 122 24.97 3.25 -9.03
C ARG A 122 25.68 3.03 -10.36
N MET A 123 24.96 3.28 -11.46
CA MET A 123 25.57 3.46 -12.79
C MET A 123 26.27 4.82 -12.85
#